data_AF-A0AAN8F0I0-F1
#
_entry.id   AF-A0AAN8F0I0-F1
#
_cell.length_a   1.000
_cell.length_b   1.000
_cell.length_c   1.000
_cell.angle_alpha   90.00
_cell.angle_beta   90.00
_cell.angle_gamma   90.00
#
_symmetry.space_group_name_H-M   'P 1'
#
loop_
_entity.id
_entity.type
_entity.pdbx_description
1 polymer ?
#
loop_
_entity_poly.entity_id
_entity_poly.type
_entity_poly.pdbx_seq_one_letter_code
_entity_poly.pdbx_strand_id
1 'polypeptide(L)'
;MSHTIDISIALKCRLHDGISASGSDDVVGSCIFKVDELIGSFGLQLRRTLFKSPTIAQVLQSYRNNLQIVGSVIISAQMPEKEQPIIVQLHGRSLDRKDLIWDETAVFFRVFRLEEGKDEDELVLLYESEAIKNHSHPQWAEFRLETQDAADNRNRLLEVWVMYRDVDNSEGFIGKFLTTYAKMKYGPGPDNVYAVINEAKQQQKKSYENSGRMELVKFTDVSFFSFLDYIVSGTQLHYEVAVDFSSETPLSPSDQGRFEAEVQMAIRAIGGILRDYTPNRLFAAFGLGAKIPPTFQEAHEFHL
;
A
#
# COMPACT_ATOMS: atom_id res chain seq x y z
N MET A 1 13.70 -34.97 0.85
CA MET A 1 14.49 -33.76 1.13
C MET A 1 13.69 -32.56 0.62
N SER A 2 12.84 -31.98 1.48
CA SER A 2 12.18 -30.71 1.18
C SER A 2 13.10 -29.60 1.69
N HIS A 3 13.74 -28.88 0.79
CA HIS A 3 14.44 -27.65 1.15
C HIS A 3 13.40 -26.55 1.27
N THR A 4 12.89 -26.33 2.48
CA THR A 4 12.23 -25.07 2.81
C THR A 4 13.31 -24.00 2.70
N ILE A 5 13.27 -23.23 1.61
CA ILE A 5 14.12 -22.06 1.43
C ILE A 5 13.58 -21.01 2.39
N ASP A 6 14.14 -20.98 3.59
CA ASP A 6 13.94 -19.93 4.57
C ASP A 6 14.64 -18.67 4.02
N ILE A 7 13.94 -17.84 3.22
CA ILE A 7 14.48 -16.58 2.71
C ILE A 7 14.47 -15.55 3.85
N SER A 8 15.20 -15.85 4.92
CA SER A 8 15.59 -14.85 5.91
C SER A 8 16.74 -14.04 5.31
N ILE A 9 16.46 -12.84 4.80
CA ILE A 9 17.52 -11.94 4.33
C ILE A 9 18.26 -11.40 5.57
N ALA A 10 19.51 -11.83 5.73
CA ALA A 10 20.40 -11.32 6.74
C ALA A 10 21.30 -10.24 6.13
N LEU A 11 21.26 -9.03 6.67
CA LEU A 11 22.09 -7.93 6.21
C LEU A 11 23.33 -7.81 7.09
N LYS A 12 24.53 -7.76 6.46
CA LYS A 12 25.79 -7.46 7.14
C LYS A 12 26.15 -6.00 6.91
N CYS A 13 25.97 -5.16 7.93
CA CYS A 13 26.47 -3.78 7.91
C CYS A 13 27.94 -3.76 8.30
N ARG A 14 28.77 -3.03 7.56
CA ARG A 14 30.19 -2.79 7.88
C ARG A 14 30.40 -1.28 7.99
N LEU A 15 31.05 -0.85 9.07
CA LEU A 15 31.44 0.54 9.26
C LEU A 15 32.91 0.71 8.87
N HIS A 16 33.25 1.75 8.11
CA HIS A 16 34.61 2.04 7.63
C HIS A 16 35.06 3.43 8.10
N ASP A 17 36.37 3.64 8.30
CA ASP A 17 36.99 4.89 8.79
C ASP A 17 37.24 5.95 7.69
N GLY A 18 36.54 5.85 6.55
CA GLY A 18 36.29 6.98 5.64
C GLY A 18 37.42 7.54 4.76
N ILE A 19 38.72 7.25 4.96
CA ILE A 19 39.77 7.99 4.21
C ILE A 19 40.56 7.13 3.20
N SER A 20 40.66 5.80 3.38
CA SER A 20 41.38 4.89 2.45
C SER A 20 40.67 3.56 2.19
N ALA A 21 39.40 3.45 2.61
CA ALA A 21 38.74 2.17 2.75
C ALA A 21 38.18 1.62 1.43
N SER A 22 38.86 0.61 0.87
CA SER A 22 38.34 -0.19 -0.27
C SER A 22 38.38 -1.71 -0.02
N GLY A 23 38.87 -2.16 1.14
CA GLY A 23 39.08 -3.58 1.46
C GLY A 23 38.37 -4.08 2.73
N SER A 24 38.50 -5.38 3.01
CA SER A 24 37.99 -6.02 4.24
C SER A 24 38.66 -5.54 5.52
N ASP A 25 39.84 -4.93 5.40
CA ASP A 25 40.75 -4.67 6.51
C ASP A 25 40.44 -3.33 7.21
N ASP A 26 39.60 -2.49 6.60
CA ASP A 26 39.20 -1.17 7.13
C ASP A 26 37.87 -1.19 7.90
N VAL A 27 37.37 -2.39 8.23
CA VAL A 27 36.07 -2.56 8.91
C VAL A 27 36.25 -2.31 10.41
N VAL A 28 35.71 -1.19 10.89
CA VAL A 28 35.67 -0.78 12.30
C VAL A 28 34.80 -1.75 13.10
N GLY A 29 33.68 -2.18 12.53
CA GLY A 29 32.77 -3.13 13.16
C GLY A 29 31.70 -3.60 12.20
N SER A 30 31.05 -4.71 12.53
CA SER A 30 29.88 -5.17 11.81
C SER A 30 28.80 -5.72 12.74
N CYS A 31 27.58 -5.70 12.24
CA CYS A 31 26.44 -6.37 12.84
C CYS A 31 25.68 -7.12 11.75
N ILE A 32 24.95 -8.15 12.17
CA ILE A 32 24.03 -8.87 11.30
C ILE A 32 22.64 -8.80 11.93
N PHE A 33 21.64 -8.55 11.11
CA PHE A 33 20.24 -8.53 11.53
C PHE A 33 19.36 -9.09 10.40
N LYS A 34 18.18 -9.60 10.78
CA LYS A 34 17.16 -10.01 9.82
C LYS A 34 16.33 -8.81 9.37
N VAL A 35 15.95 -8.77 8.10
CA VAL A 35 15.02 -7.74 7.60
C VAL A 35 13.68 -7.81 8.35
N ASP A 36 13.18 -9.01 8.66
CA ASP A 36 11.94 -9.21 9.43
C ASP A 36 11.98 -8.53 10.80
N GLU A 37 13.16 -8.52 11.43
CA GLU A 37 13.36 -7.89 12.73
C GLU A 37 13.36 -6.35 12.65
N LEU A 38 13.80 -5.78 11.53
CA LEU A 38 13.66 -4.36 11.25
C LEU A 38 12.19 -4.00 10.97
N ILE A 39 11.48 -4.83 10.19
CA ILE A 39 10.07 -4.60 9.87
C ILE A 39 9.19 -4.69 11.11
N GLY A 40 9.42 -5.68 11.98
CA GLY A 40 8.70 -5.85 13.24
C GLY A 40 9.07 -4.83 14.33
N SER A 41 10.09 -3.99 14.10
CA SER A 41 10.48 -2.95 15.05
C SER A 41 9.61 -1.71 14.93
N PHE A 42 9.22 -1.15 16.08
CA PHE A 42 8.43 0.07 16.12
C PHE A 42 9.14 1.21 15.40
N GLY A 43 8.42 1.88 14.49
CA GLY A 43 8.96 2.99 13.71
C GLY A 43 9.99 2.58 12.65
N LEU A 44 10.06 1.29 12.26
CA LEU A 44 11.03 0.76 11.30
C LEU A 44 12.47 1.11 11.68
N GLN A 45 12.77 1.09 12.98
CA GLN A 45 14.05 1.47 13.52
C GLN A 45 14.61 0.42 14.46
N LEU A 46 15.85 0.01 14.18
CA LEU A 46 16.55 -1.04 14.89
C LEU A 46 17.91 -0.57 15.37
N ARG A 47 18.14 -0.63 16.68
CA ARG A 47 19.47 -0.42 17.26
C ARG A 47 20.25 -1.73 17.31
N ARG A 48 21.49 -1.73 16.82
CA ARG A 48 22.36 -2.90 16.83
C ARG A 48 23.72 -2.60 17.45
N THR A 49 24.21 -3.55 18.23
CA THR A 49 25.59 -3.55 18.71
C THR A 49 26.52 -3.93 17.57
N LEU A 50 27.60 -3.17 17.41
CA LEU A 50 28.68 -3.46 16.46
C LEU A 50 29.75 -4.29 17.15
N PHE A 51 30.21 -5.32 16.45
CA PHE A 51 31.28 -6.21 16.91
C PHE A 51 32.47 -6.15 15.95
N LYS A 52 33.67 -6.35 16.48
CA LYS A 52 34.88 -6.48 15.66
C LYS A 52 34.87 -7.84 14.92
N SER A 53 34.76 -7.80 13.60
CA SER A 53 34.82 -8.98 12.69
C SER A 53 33.99 -10.22 13.07
N PRO A 54 32.69 -10.11 13.43
CA PRO A 54 31.86 -11.29 13.65
C PRO A 54 31.66 -12.12 12.37
N THR A 55 31.74 -13.44 12.51
CA THR A 55 31.25 -14.37 11.48
C THR A 55 29.73 -14.51 11.56
N ILE A 56 29.08 -14.88 10.44
CA ILE A 56 27.62 -15.07 10.40
C ILE A 56 27.19 -16.14 11.41
N ALA A 57 27.95 -17.24 11.52
CA ALA A 57 27.67 -18.32 12.46
C ALA A 57 27.71 -17.86 13.94
N GLN A 58 28.69 -17.03 14.31
CA GLN A 58 28.82 -16.49 15.67
C GLN A 58 27.66 -15.58 16.06
N VAL A 59 27.13 -14.79 15.12
CA VAL A 59 25.98 -13.91 15.41
C VAL A 59 24.67 -14.69 15.49
N LEU A 60 24.49 -15.71 14.65
CA LEU A 60 23.27 -16.51 14.61
C LEU A 60 23.13 -17.51 15.77
N GLN A 61 24.24 -18.02 16.32
CA GLN A 61 24.20 -19.09 17.34
C GLN A 61 24.19 -18.60 18.80
N SER A 62 23.94 -17.32 19.09
CA SER A 62 23.87 -16.79 20.47
C SER A 62 25.12 -16.97 21.35
N TYR A 63 26.21 -17.55 20.85
CA TYR A 63 27.52 -17.62 21.53
C TYR A 63 28.20 -16.24 21.49
N ARG A 64 27.70 -15.30 22.30
CA ARG A 64 28.19 -13.92 22.36
C ARG A 64 29.40 -13.72 23.28
N ASN A 65 29.88 -14.78 23.93
CA ASN A 65 30.77 -14.64 25.09
C ASN A 65 32.18 -14.12 24.79
N ASN A 66 32.61 -14.05 23.52
CA ASN A 66 33.97 -13.62 23.14
C ASN A 66 34.03 -12.52 22.06
N LEU A 67 32.93 -11.82 21.76
CA LEU A 67 32.94 -10.77 20.74
C LEU A 67 33.25 -9.40 21.35
N GLN A 68 34.30 -8.74 20.85
CA GLN A 68 34.64 -7.38 21.26
C GLN A 68 33.60 -6.38 20.69
N ILE A 69 32.90 -5.70 21.60
CA ILE A 69 31.97 -4.61 21.27
C ILE A 69 32.78 -3.36 20.91
N VAL A 70 32.44 -2.73 19.79
CA VAL A 70 33.12 -1.53 19.29
C VAL A 70 32.19 -0.32 19.17
N GLY A 71 30.87 -0.52 19.32
CA GLY A 71 29.90 0.58 19.30
C GLY A 71 28.47 0.10 19.06
N SER A 72 27.61 1.02 18.63
CA SER A 72 26.26 0.70 18.17
C SER A 72 25.88 1.50 16.93
N VAL A 73 25.02 0.92 16.08
CA VAL A 73 24.43 1.55 14.90
C VAL A 73 22.91 1.60 15.05
N ILE A 74 22.30 2.65 14.50
CA ILE A 74 20.84 2.75 14.34
C ILE A 74 20.56 2.56 12.85
N ILE A 75 19.68 1.60 12.55
CA ILE A 75 19.24 1.27 11.21
C ILE A 75 17.79 1.71 11.10
N SER A 76 17.46 2.50 10.09
CA SER A 76 16.08 2.92 9.80
C SER A 76 15.72 2.50 8.37
N ALA A 77 14.45 2.20 8.13
CA ALA A 77 13.91 1.97 6.79
C ALA A 77 12.71 2.90 6.50
N GLN A 78 12.51 3.18 5.22
CA GLN A 78 11.35 3.91 4.72
C GLN A 78 10.55 2.98 3.79
N MET A 79 9.22 2.96 3.96
CA MET A 79 8.35 2.25 3.02
C MET A 79 8.32 2.99 1.69
N PRO A 80 8.31 2.29 0.55
CA PRO A 80 8.18 2.94 -0.75
C PRO A 80 6.85 3.69 -0.81
N GLU A 81 6.84 4.84 -1.48
CA GLU A 81 5.60 5.52 -1.83
C GLU A 81 4.77 4.60 -2.73
N LYS A 82 3.47 4.53 -2.45
CA LYS A 82 2.52 3.75 -3.25
C LYS A 82 1.76 4.69 -4.14
N GLU A 83 1.73 4.39 -5.43
CA GLU A 83 0.74 4.96 -6.34
C GLU A 83 -0.64 4.55 -5.81
N GLN A 84 -1.39 5.54 -5.36
CA GLN A 84 -2.78 5.37 -4.91
C GLN A 84 -3.63 6.14 -5.91
N PRO A 85 -3.85 5.63 -7.12
CA PRO A 85 -4.62 6.37 -8.10
C PRO A 85 -6.09 6.42 -7.68
N ILE A 86 -6.70 7.59 -7.87
CA ILE A 86 -8.14 7.75 -7.83
C ILE A 86 -8.67 7.42 -9.22
N ILE A 87 -9.55 6.42 -9.30
CA ILE A 87 -10.22 6.06 -10.55
C ILE A 87 -11.56 6.79 -10.61
N VAL A 88 -11.76 7.55 -11.68
CA VAL A 88 -12.97 8.36 -11.90
C VAL A 88 -13.57 8.04 -13.26
N GLN A 89 -14.90 8.09 -13.35
CA GLN A 89 -15.61 8.09 -14.63
C GLN A 89 -16.70 9.14 -14.63
N LEU A 90 -16.83 9.83 -15.76
CA LEU A 90 -17.72 10.96 -15.96
C LEU A 90 -18.65 10.74 -17.16
N HIS A 91 -19.87 11.28 -17.08
CA HIS A 91 -20.88 11.26 -18.15
C HIS A 91 -21.54 12.63 -18.32
N GLY A 92 -21.49 13.16 -19.54
CA GLY A 92 -22.17 14.40 -19.91
C GLY A 92 -23.64 14.18 -20.20
N ARG A 93 -24.50 15.09 -19.76
CA ARG A 93 -25.95 15.06 -20.02
C ARG A 93 -26.40 16.38 -20.61
N SER A 94 -27.06 16.31 -21.76
CA SER A 94 -27.65 17.46 -22.44
C SER A 94 -26.66 18.62 -22.61
N LEU A 95 -25.41 18.31 -22.97
CA LEU A 95 -24.38 19.32 -23.19
C LEU A 95 -24.75 20.20 -24.38
N ASP A 96 -24.53 21.51 -24.23
CA ASP A 96 -24.78 22.52 -25.26
C ASP A 96 -23.96 22.21 -26.52
N ARG A 97 -24.64 22.20 -27.67
CA ARG A 97 -24.05 22.04 -29.00
C ARG A 97 -23.60 23.37 -29.58
N LYS A 98 -22.58 23.34 -30.45
CA LYS A 98 -22.18 24.52 -31.22
C LYS A 98 -23.26 24.90 -32.24
N ASP A 99 -23.70 23.92 -33.04
CA ASP A 99 -24.71 24.08 -34.09
C ASP A 99 -25.87 23.09 -33.93
N LEU A 100 -27.10 23.55 -34.11
CA LEU A 100 -28.31 22.75 -33.83
C LEU A 100 -28.62 21.68 -34.89
N ILE A 101 -28.04 21.77 -36.10
CA ILE A 101 -28.46 20.97 -37.26
C ILE A 101 -27.34 20.04 -37.79
N TRP A 102 -26.06 20.43 -37.64
CA TRP A 102 -24.91 19.68 -38.17
C TRP A 102 -23.73 19.73 -37.20
N ASP A 103 -23.93 19.21 -35.99
CA ASP A 103 -22.85 19.18 -34.99
C ASP A 103 -21.90 18.01 -35.28
N GLU A 104 -20.82 18.29 -36.00
CA GLU A 104 -19.72 17.36 -36.24
C GLU A 104 -18.60 17.47 -35.20
N THR A 105 -18.79 18.28 -34.15
CA THR A 105 -17.77 18.50 -33.13
C THR A 105 -17.65 17.30 -32.18
N ALA A 106 -16.49 17.17 -31.54
CA ALA A 106 -16.22 16.13 -30.55
C ALA A 106 -15.98 16.74 -29.17
N VAL A 107 -16.64 16.23 -28.14
CA VAL A 107 -16.59 16.77 -26.78
C VAL A 107 -15.59 16.02 -25.93
N PHE A 108 -14.84 16.76 -25.14
CA PHE A 108 -13.88 16.25 -24.17
C PHE A 108 -13.86 17.15 -22.93
N PHE A 109 -13.16 16.74 -21.89
CA PHE A 109 -12.95 17.57 -20.70
C PHE A 109 -11.49 17.57 -20.26
N ARG A 110 -11.13 18.61 -19.52
CA ARG A 110 -9.84 18.74 -18.84
C ARG A 110 -10.07 18.92 -17.34
N VAL A 111 -9.30 18.23 -16.52
CA VAL A 111 -9.31 18.35 -15.06
C VAL A 111 -8.08 19.14 -14.63
N PHE A 112 -8.29 20.20 -13.85
CA PHE A 112 -7.23 21.04 -13.34
C PHE A 112 -7.26 21.05 -11.80
N ARG A 113 -6.08 21.09 -11.19
CA ARG A 113 -5.91 21.49 -9.80
C ARG A 113 -5.85 22.99 -9.72
N LEU A 114 -6.64 23.59 -8.83
CA LEU A 114 -6.56 25.00 -8.51
C LEU A 114 -5.51 25.23 -7.41
N GLU A 115 -4.55 26.10 -7.68
CA GLU A 115 -3.52 26.56 -6.75
C GLU A 115 -3.71 28.05 -6.46
N GLU A 116 -3.51 28.44 -5.20
CA GLU A 116 -3.47 29.86 -4.84
C GLU A 116 -2.21 30.49 -5.42
N GLY A 117 -2.36 31.29 -6.47
CA GLY A 117 -1.28 32.11 -7.02
C GLY A 117 -1.15 33.44 -6.29
N LYS A 118 -0.08 34.19 -6.59
CA LYS A 118 0.18 35.48 -5.93
C LYS A 118 -0.78 36.60 -6.37
N ASP A 119 -1.22 36.57 -7.62
CA ASP A 119 -2.06 37.61 -8.24
C ASP A 119 -3.35 37.03 -8.85
N GLU A 120 -3.29 35.82 -9.42
CA GLU A 120 -4.42 35.05 -9.95
C GLU A 120 -4.23 33.57 -9.61
N ASP A 121 -5.32 32.82 -9.46
CA ASP A 121 -5.25 31.37 -9.23
C ASP A 121 -4.56 30.67 -10.40
N GLU A 122 -3.67 29.72 -10.10
CA GLU A 122 -2.96 28.92 -11.10
C GLU A 122 -3.70 27.59 -11.33
N LEU A 123 -3.84 27.20 -12.60
CA LEU A 123 -4.46 25.94 -12.99
C LEU A 123 -3.39 24.96 -13.47
N VAL A 124 -3.24 23.85 -12.75
CA VAL A 124 -2.34 22.75 -13.14
C VAL A 124 -3.16 21.65 -13.80
N LEU A 125 -2.92 21.39 -15.08
CA LEU A 125 -3.61 20.32 -15.83
C LEU A 125 -3.23 18.94 -15.26
N LEU A 126 -4.22 18.20 -14.79
CA LEU A 126 -4.04 16.83 -14.29
C LEU A 126 -4.40 15.77 -15.33
N TYR A 127 -5.44 16.03 -16.14
CA TYR A 127 -5.96 15.05 -17.09
C TYR A 127 -6.73 15.70 -18.24
N GLU A 128 -6.64 15.10 -19.44
CA GLU A 128 -7.51 15.38 -20.59
C GLU A 128 -8.17 14.07 -21.05
N SER A 129 -9.49 14.10 -21.26
CA SER A 129 -10.24 12.94 -21.74
C SER A 129 -10.10 12.70 -23.24
N GLU A 130 -10.52 11.53 -23.71
CA GLU A 130 -10.78 11.34 -25.14
C GLU A 130 -11.89 12.28 -25.65
N ALA A 131 -11.84 12.60 -26.93
CA ALA A 131 -12.87 13.39 -27.61
C ALA A 131 -13.93 12.49 -28.24
N ILE A 132 -15.20 12.72 -27.92
CA ILE A 132 -16.33 11.87 -28.30
C ILE A 132 -17.29 12.66 -29.21
N LYS A 133 -17.60 12.12 -30.39
CA LYS A 133 -18.54 12.72 -31.36
C LYS A 133 -20.01 12.72 -30.92
N ASN A 134 -20.39 11.89 -29.95
CA ASN A 134 -21.73 11.94 -29.34
C ASN A 134 -21.84 13.14 -28.37
N HIS A 135 -21.90 14.34 -28.94
CA HIS A 135 -21.68 15.62 -28.24
C HIS A 135 -22.54 15.83 -26.99
N SER A 136 -23.84 15.53 -27.08
CA SER A 136 -24.79 15.94 -26.04
C SER A 136 -24.85 14.97 -24.85
N HIS A 137 -24.52 13.69 -25.08
CA HIS A 137 -24.54 12.64 -24.05
C HIS A 137 -23.28 11.76 -24.07
N PRO A 138 -22.06 12.33 -24.00
CA PRO A 138 -20.82 11.59 -24.05
C PRO A 138 -20.58 10.86 -22.73
N GLN A 139 -20.29 9.56 -22.81
CA GLN A 139 -19.78 8.79 -21.68
C GLN A 139 -18.32 8.47 -21.93
N TRP A 140 -17.44 9.04 -21.12
CA TRP A 140 -16.00 8.84 -21.25
C TRP A 140 -15.53 7.57 -20.56
N ALA A 141 -14.35 7.10 -20.95
CA ALA A 141 -13.64 6.01 -20.30
C ALA A 141 -13.26 6.37 -18.86
N GLU A 142 -12.98 5.33 -18.06
CA GLU A 142 -12.40 5.53 -16.73
C GLU A 142 -11.01 6.15 -16.85
N PHE A 143 -10.72 7.13 -16.02
CA PHE A 143 -9.42 7.79 -15.96
C PHE A 143 -8.84 7.76 -14.55
N ARG A 144 -7.53 7.98 -14.48
CA ARG A 144 -6.76 7.95 -13.23
C ARG A 144 -6.24 9.36 -12.92
N LEU A 145 -6.37 9.74 -11.66
CA LEU A 145 -5.69 10.91 -11.09
C LEU A 145 -4.79 10.44 -9.96
N GLU A 146 -3.60 11.02 -9.84
CA GLU A 146 -2.73 10.76 -8.70
C GLU A 146 -3.33 11.36 -7.42
N THR A 147 -3.35 10.61 -6.32
CA THR A 147 -3.91 11.10 -5.04
C THR A 147 -3.16 12.34 -4.52
N GLN A 148 -1.84 12.38 -4.67
CA GLN A 148 -1.06 13.56 -4.26
C GLN A 148 -1.46 14.79 -5.08
N ASP A 149 -1.79 14.63 -6.35
CA ASP A 149 -2.17 15.76 -7.18
C ASP A 149 -3.63 16.18 -6.97
N ALA A 150 -4.56 15.23 -6.89
CA ALA A 150 -5.97 15.55 -6.83
C ALA A 150 -6.52 15.72 -5.39
N ALA A 151 -5.77 15.28 -4.37
CA ALA A 151 -6.27 15.13 -3.00
C ALA A 151 -5.20 15.32 -1.90
N ASP A 152 -4.15 16.10 -2.14
CA ASP A 152 -3.21 16.56 -1.10
C ASP A 152 -3.94 17.15 0.13
N ASN A 153 -5.04 17.85 -0.14
CA ASN A 153 -6.07 18.22 0.79
C ASN A 153 -7.42 17.70 0.27
N ARG A 154 -8.22 17.05 1.13
CA ARG A 154 -9.53 16.50 0.72
C ARG A 154 -10.49 17.56 0.14
N ASN A 155 -10.31 18.82 0.53
CA ASN A 155 -11.10 19.96 0.06
C ASN A 155 -10.41 20.77 -1.05
N ARG A 156 -9.28 20.28 -1.59
CA ARG A 156 -8.62 20.87 -2.76
C ARG A 156 -9.63 20.99 -3.90
N LEU A 157 -9.74 22.19 -4.47
CA LEU A 157 -10.63 22.46 -5.58
C LEU A 157 -10.04 21.90 -6.88
N LEU A 158 -10.86 21.11 -7.56
CA LEU A 158 -10.60 20.64 -8.91
C LEU A 158 -11.58 21.35 -9.85
N GLU A 159 -11.03 22.08 -10.82
CA GLU A 159 -11.82 22.74 -11.85
C GLU A 159 -11.84 21.86 -13.10
N VAL A 160 -13.04 21.54 -13.58
CA VAL A 160 -13.21 20.69 -14.76
C VAL A 160 -13.79 21.53 -15.89
N TRP A 161 -13.04 21.63 -16.98
CA TRP A 161 -13.46 22.35 -18.18
C TRP A 161 -14.04 21.36 -19.19
N VAL A 162 -15.23 21.65 -19.68
CA VAL A 162 -15.90 20.89 -20.73
C VAL A 162 -15.75 21.67 -22.04
N MET A 163 -15.21 21.01 -23.06
CA MET A 163 -14.75 21.61 -24.30
C MET A 163 -15.29 20.83 -25.50
N TYR A 164 -15.31 21.46 -26.67
CA TYR A 164 -15.47 20.75 -27.93
C TYR A 164 -14.29 21.04 -28.86
N ARG A 165 -14.02 20.11 -29.77
CA ARG A 165 -13.06 20.25 -30.86
C ARG A 165 -13.80 20.15 -32.19
N ASP A 166 -13.59 21.12 -33.06
CA ASP A 166 -14.20 21.18 -34.39
C ASP A 166 -13.38 20.37 -35.41
N VAL A 167 -13.91 20.21 -36.63
CA VAL A 167 -13.30 19.46 -37.74
C VAL A 167 -11.94 20.04 -38.15
N ASP A 168 -11.74 21.35 -37.98
CA ASP A 168 -10.47 22.05 -38.21
C ASP A 168 -9.49 21.97 -37.01
N ASN A 169 -9.84 21.20 -35.98
CA ASN A 169 -9.15 21.08 -34.69
C ASN A 169 -9.17 22.33 -33.80
N SER A 170 -9.95 23.36 -34.14
CA SER A 170 -10.18 24.47 -33.22
C SER A 170 -10.93 24.01 -31.97
N GLU A 171 -10.53 24.52 -30.81
CA GLU A 171 -11.17 24.19 -29.53
C GLU A 171 -12.11 25.31 -29.10
N GLY A 172 -13.29 24.94 -28.62
CA GLY A 172 -14.27 25.85 -28.04
C GLY A 172 -14.69 25.44 -26.63
N PHE A 173 -15.14 26.42 -25.86
CA PHE A 173 -15.48 26.27 -24.44
C PHE A 173 -16.98 26.09 -24.25
N ILE A 174 -17.40 24.96 -23.66
CA ILE A 174 -18.81 24.69 -23.33
C ILE A 174 -19.14 25.30 -21.97
N GLY A 175 -18.29 25.05 -20.97
CA GLY A 175 -18.44 25.54 -19.61
C GLY A 175 -17.50 24.81 -18.65
N LYS A 176 -17.60 25.13 -17.36
CA LYS A 176 -16.80 24.52 -16.29
C LYS A 176 -17.62 24.25 -15.04
N PHE A 177 -17.07 23.44 -14.14
CA PHE A 177 -17.60 23.25 -12.79
C PHE A 177 -16.47 22.95 -11.80
N LEU A 178 -16.75 23.14 -10.51
CA LEU A 178 -15.84 22.80 -9.43
C LEU A 178 -16.29 21.52 -8.72
N THR A 179 -15.31 20.74 -8.29
CA THR A 179 -15.50 19.61 -7.38
C THR A 179 -14.31 19.47 -6.43
N THR A 180 -14.38 18.50 -5.52
CA THR A 180 -13.29 18.13 -4.62
C THR A 180 -13.24 16.61 -4.49
N TYR A 181 -12.08 16.08 -4.09
CA TYR A 181 -11.97 14.68 -3.70
C TYR A 181 -13.01 14.30 -2.64
N ALA A 182 -13.20 15.13 -1.61
CA ALA A 182 -14.17 14.88 -0.53
C ALA A 182 -15.60 14.71 -1.07
N LYS A 183 -15.99 15.53 -2.06
CA LYS A 183 -17.31 15.47 -2.68
C LYS A 183 -17.46 14.20 -3.53
N MET A 184 -16.48 13.90 -4.38
CA MET A 184 -16.53 12.71 -5.24
C MET A 184 -16.48 11.40 -4.44
N LYS A 185 -15.85 11.39 -3.26
CA LYS A 185 -15.77 10.22 -2.37
C LYS A 185 -17.12 9.69 -1.90
N TYR A 186 -18.18 10.50 -1.89
CA TYR A 186 -19.54 10.03 -1.61
C TYR A 186 -20.10 9.12 -2.71
N GLY A 187 -19.41 9.03 -3.86
CA GLY A 187 -19.74 8.14 -4.95
C GLY A 187 -20.84 8.68 -5.87
N PRO A 188 -21.25 7.88 -6.88
CA PRO A 188 -22.29 8.26 -7.83
C PRO A 188 -23.62 8.57 -7.13
N GLY A 189 -24.27 9.66 -7.53
CA GLY A 189 -25.55 10.06 -6.96
C GLY A 189 -25.89 11.53 -7.20
N PRO A 190 -27.05 12.00 -6.70
CA PRO A 190 -27.56 13.35 -6.92
C PRO A 190 -26.57 14.45 -6.49
N ASP A 191 -25.82 14.20 -5.42
CA ASP A 191 -24.83 15.14 -4.88
C ASP A 191 -23.62 15.32 -5.81
N ASN A 192 -23.36 14.35 -6.69
CA ASN A 192 -22.27 14.35 -7.66
C ASN A 192 -22.76 14.57 -9.10
N VAL A 193 -23.78 15.41 -9.24
CA VAL A 193 -24.23 16.01 -10.52
C VAL A 193 -23.86 17.49 -10.53
N TYR A 194 -23.14 17.91 -11.56
CA TYR A 194 -22.57 19.25 -11.68
C TYR A 194 -23.21 20.00 -12.84
N ALA A 195 -23.70 21.20 -12.60
CA ALA A 195 -24.10 22.11 -13.68
C ALA A 195 -22.85 22.62 -14.39
N VAL A 196 -22.80 22.52 -15.72
CA VAL A 196 -21.69 23.02 -16.53
C VAL A 196 -21.95 24.49 -16.85
N ILE A 197 -21.15 25.40 -16.31
CA ILE A 197 -21.40 26.84 -16.37
C ILE A 197 -20.45 27.54 -17.33
N ASN A 198 -21.00 28.36 -18.22
CA ASN A 198 -20.27 29.25 -19.09
C ASN A 198 -20.51 30.69 -18.65
N GLU A 199 -19.50 31.29 -18.02
CA GLU A 199 -19.60 32.63 -17.43
C GLU A 199 -19.94 33.70 -18.48
N ALA A 200 -19.41 33.60 -19.70
CA ALA A 200 -19.74 34.52 -20.79
C ALA A 200 -21.22 34.42 -21.18
N LYS A 201 -21.78 33.20 -21.31
CA LYS A 201 -23.22 33.01 -21.57
C LYS A 201 -24.06 33.50 -20.40
N GLN A 202 -23.63 33.26 -19.16
CA GLN A 202 -24.32 33.69 -17.94
C GLN A 202 -24.43 35.22 -17.85
N GLN A 203 -23.38 35.94 -18.23
CA GLN A 203 -23.37 37.40 -18.27
C GLN A 203 -24.22 37.96 -19.42
N GLN A 204 -24.29 37.27 -20.56
CA GLN A 204 -24.99 37.75 -21.76
C GLN A 204 -26.48 37.39 -21.79
N LYS A 205 -26.89 36.25 -21.24
CA LYS A 205 -28.26 35.71 -21.36
C LYS A 205 -28.91 35.57 -19.99
N LYS A 206 -29.90 36.43 -19.71
CA LYS A 206 -30.64 36.42 -18.42
C LYS A 206 -31.36 35.09 -18.12
N SER A 207 -31.73 34.32 -19.12
CA SER A 207 -32.41 33.03 -18.98
C SER A 207 -31.46 31.83 -18.99
N TYR A 208 -30.15 32.05 -18.96
CA TYR A 208 -29.16 30.98 -18.97
C TYR A 208 -29.11 30.29 -17.60
N GLU A 209 -29.30 28.97 -17.60
CA GLU A 209 -29.18 28.15 -16.39
C GLU A 209 -27.85 27.38 -16.36
N ASN A 210 -27.52 26.66 -17.43
CA ASN A 210 -26.29 25.89 -17.61
C ASN A 210 -26.14 25.47 -19.08
N SER A 211 -24.96 24.97 -19.44
CA SER A 211 -24.61 24.40 -20.75
C SER A 211 -24.74 22.86 -20.74
N GLY A 212 -25.64 22.31 -19.92
CA GLY A 212 -25.76 20.89 -19.62
C GLY A 212 -25.19 20.51 -18.24
N ARG A 213 -25.08 19.20 -18.00
CA ARG A 213 -24.63 18.65 -16.71
C ARG A 213 -23.54 17.60 -16.88
N MET A 214 -22.72 17.46 -15.86
CA MET A 214 -21.75 16.38 -15.70
C MET A 214 -22.13 15.49 -14.52
N GLU A 215 -22.15 14.18 -14.72
CA GLU A 215 -22.48 13.18 -13.70
C GLU A 215 -21.26 12.32 -13.39
N LEU A 216 -20.99 12.10 -12.10
CA LEU A 216 -20.03 11.09 -11.65
C LEU A 216 -20.65 9.70 -11.79
N VAL A 217 -20.04 8.84 -12.62
CA VAL A 217 -20.47 7.46 -12.84
C VAL A 217 -19.72 6.48 -11.96
N LYS A 218 -18.44 6.74 -11.72
CA LYS A 218 -17.57 5.89 -10.88
C LYS A 218 -16.58 6.74 -10.12
N PHE A 219 -16.37 6.36 -8.87
CA PHE A 219 -15.25 6.83 -8.05
C PHE A 219 -14.69 5.65 -7.28
N THR A 220 -13.39 5.40 -7.37
CA THR A 220 -12.71 4.38 -6.59
C THR A 220 -11.40 4.96 -6.07
N ASP A 221 -11.30 5.05 -4.75
CA ASP A 221 -10.06 5.32 -4.05
C ASP A 221 -9.37 3.98 -3.80
N VAL A 222 -8.28 3.74 -4.55
CA VAL A 222 -7.54 2.48 -4.52
C VAL A 222 -6.46 2.55 -3.43
N SER A 223 -6.89 2.70 -2.17
CA SER A 223 -5.99 2.61 -1.01
C SER A 223 -5.74 1.14 -0.65
N PHE A 224 -4.71 0.50 -1.25
CA PHE A 224 -4.28 -0.84 -0.83
C PHE A 224 -3.32 -0.76 0.36
N PHE A 225 -3.82 -1.08 1.56
CA PHE A 225 -2.94 -1.39 2.68
C PHE A 225 -2.23 -2.72 2.42
N SER A 226 -0.90 -2.70 2.33
CA SER A 226 -0.11 -3.94 2.22
C SER A 226 0.09 -4.58 3.58
N PHE A 227 0.53 -5.85 3.59
CA PHE A 227 0.99 -6.52 4.80
C PHE A 227 1.90 -5.64 5.67
N LEU A 228 2.87 -4.95 5.05
CA LEU A 228 3.81 -4.08 5.77
C LEU A 228 3.12 -2.88 6.43
N ASP A 229 2.10 -2.28 5.80
CA ASP A 229 1.39 -1.16 6.42
C ASP A 229 0.72 -1.57 7.72
N TYR A 230 0.14 -2.78 7.77
CA TYR A 230 -0.45 -3.32 8.99
C TYR A 230 0.62 -3.57 10.06
N ILE A 231 1.72 -4.24 9.72
CA ILE A 231 2.77 -4.54 10.69
C ILE A 231 3.41 -3.25 11.25
N VAL A 232 3.75 -2.30 10.38
CA VAL A 232 4.42 -1.05 10.78
C VAL A 232 3.48 -0.12 11.57
N SER A 233 2.17 -0.19 11.33
CA SER A 233 1.16 0.53 12.14
C SER A 233 0.89 -0.13 13.50
N GLY A 234 1.58 -1.23 13.84
CA GLY A 234 1.50 -1.88 15.14
C GLY A 234 0.61 -3.12 15.18
N THR A 235 0.16 -3.63 14.04
CA THR A 235 -0.51 -4.94 13.98
C THR A 235 0.47 -6.03 14.38
N GLN A 236 0.02 -6.91 15.26
CA GLN A 236 0.82 -8.00 15.81
C GLN A 236 0.31 -9.34 15.27
N LEU A 237 1.23 -10.26 14.96
CA LEU A 237 0.86 -11.61 14.55
C LEU A 237 1.01 -12.56 15.73
N HIS A 238 -0.09 -13.16 16.15
CA HIS A 238 -0.06 -14.20 17.18
C HIS A 238 0.17 -15.55 16.52
N TYR A 239 1.27 -16.20 16.87
CA TYR A 239 1.58 -17.56 16.43
C TYR A 239 1.30 -18.56 17.54
N GLU A 240 0.42 -19.51 17.25
CA GLU A 240 -0.01 -20.57 18.15
C GLU A 240 0.17 -21.92 17.44
N VAL A 241 0.59 -22.93 18.19
CA VAL A 241 0.83 -24.28 17.66
C VAL A 241 -0.02 -25.27 18.44
N ALA A 242 -0.75 -26.12 17.73
CA ALA A 242 -1.38 -27.30 18.30
C ALA A 242 -0.82 -28.55 17.62
N VAL A 243 -0.31 -29.49 18.41
CA VAL A 243 0.25 -30.77 17.95
C VAL A 243 -0.72 -31.88 18.28
N ASP A 244 -1.15 -32.62 17.25
CA ASP A 244 -2.01 -33.79 17.43
C ASP A 244 -1.17 -35.01 17.83
N PHE A 245 -1.42 -35.54 19.03
CA PHE A 245 -0.79 -36.74 19.57
C PHE A 245 -1.70 -37.97 19.49
N SER A 246 -2.86 -37.86 18.83
CA SER A 246 -3.78 -38.98 18.67
C SER A 246 -3.13 -40.11 17.88
N SER A 247 -3.33 -41.33 18.35
CA SER A 247 -2.79 -42.51 17.70
C SER A 247 -3.69 -43.71 17.96
N GLU A 248 -4.18 -44.34 16.90
CA GLU A 248 -5.01 -45.55 16.99
C GLU A 248 -4.19 -46.80 17.36
N THR A 249 -2.87 -46.76 17.12
CA THR A 249 -1.95 -47.88 17.36
C THR A 249 -0.67 -47.40 18.02
N PRO A 250 -0.05 -48.19 18.93
CA PRO A 250 1.23 -47.81 19.51
C PRO A 250 2.28 -47.55 18.43
N LEU A 251 2.86 -46.35 18.43
CA LEU A 251 3.88 -45.96 17.47
C LEU A 251 5.17 -46.77 17.70
N SER A 252 5.81 -47.20 16.61
CA SER A 252 7.16 -47.75 16.70
C SER A 252 8.15 -46.63 17.06
N PRO A 253 9.33 -46.93 17.65
CA PRO A 253 10.35 -45.92 17.94
C PRO A 253 10.78 -45.13 16.69
N SER A 254 10.78 -45.76 15.51
CA SER A 254 11.06 -45.10 14.24
C SER A 254 9.97 -44.12 13.83
N ASP A 255 8.69 -44.49 14.01
CA ASP A 255 7.57 -43.61 13.66
C ASP A 255 7.49 -42.41 14.61
N GLN A 256 7.76 -42.63 15.89
CA GLN A 256 7.85 -41.55 16.88
C GLN A 256 8.97 -40.57 16.54
N GLY A 257 10.18 -41.06 16.24
CA GLY A 257 11.29 -40.19 15.84
C GLY A 257 11.01 -39.42 14.56
N ARG A 258 10.28 -40.02 13.61
CA ARG A 258 9.85 -39.34 12.38
C ARG A 258 8.82 -38.24 12.67
N PHE A 259 7.80 -38.53 13.47
CA PHE A 259 6.79 -37.55 13.88
C PHE A 259 7.42 -36.36 14.59
N GLU A 260 8.31 -36.60 15.56
CA GLU A 260 9.04 -35.54 16.27
C GLU A 260 9.85 -34.66 15.30
N ALA A 261 10.56 -35.26 14.35
CA ALA A 261 11.33 -34.53 13.36
C ALA A 261 10.44 -33.68 12.43
N GLU A 262 9.29 -34.20 11.99
CA GLU A 262 8.33 -33.49 11.15
C GLU A 262 7.68 -32.31 11.90
N VAL A 263 7.25 -32.52 13.15
CA VAL A 263 6.70 -31.46 14.02
C VAL A 263 7.74 -30.38 14.29
N GLN A 264 8.97 -30.76 14.67
CA GLN A 264 10.04 -29.79 14.89
C GLN A 264 10.36 -28.98 13.62
N MET A 265 10.35 -29.63 12.46
CA MET A 265 10.57 -28.96 11.18
C MET A 265 9.45 -27.96 10.89
N ALA A 266 8.18 -28.35 11.06
CA ALA A 266 7.04 -27.49 10.83
C ALA A 266 7.04 -26.27 11.77
N ILE A 267 7.24 -26.48 13.07
CA ILE A 267 7.32 -25.42 14.08
C ILE A 267 8.44 -24.44 13.73
N ARG A 268 9.62 -24.94 13.34
CA ARG A 268 10.76 -24.08 12.99
C ARG A 268 10.51 -23.31 11.69
N ALA A 269 9.94 -23.94 10.67
CA ALA A 269 9.69 -23.31 9.38
C ALA A 269 8.69 -22.16 9.49
N ILE A 270 7.60 -22.34 10.24
CA ILE A 270 6.56 -21.32 10.39
C ILE A 270 6.96 -20.31 11.48
N GLY A 271 7.35 -20.81 12.65
CA GLY A 271 7.74 -19.98 13.79
C GLY A 271 8.99 -19.14 13.51
N GLY A 272 9.92 -19.62 12.68
CA GLY A 272 11.11 -18.87 12.28
C GLY A 272 10.80 -17.56 11.54
N ILE A 273 9.69 -17.55 10.78
CA ILE A 273 9.19 -16.40 10.04
C ILE A 273 8.37 -15.49 10.97
N LEU A 274 7.38 -16.06 11.66
CA LEU A 274 6.41 -15.27 12.45
C LEU A 274 6.98 -14.71 13.76
N ARG A 275 8.06 -15.30 14.28
CA ARG A 275 8.64 -14.91 15.57
C ARG A 275 8.97 -13.43 15.67
N ASP A 276 9.51 -12.84 14.61
CA ASP A 276 9.93 -11.44 14.64
C ASP A 276 8.73 -10.46 14.54
N TYR A 277 7.54 -10.97 14.22
CA TYR A 277 6.25 -10.25 14.19
C TYR A 277 5.34 -10.57 15.39
N THR A 278 5.78 -11.49 16.28
CA THR A 278 5.00 -11.93 17.45
C THR A 278 5.35 -11.13 18.70
N PRO A 279 4.35 -10.63 19.45
CA PRO A 279 4.59 -9.87 20.68
C PRO A 279 5.39 -10.68 21.69
N ASN A 280 6.45 -10.08 22.24
CA ASN A 280 7.32 -10.68 23.26
C ASN A 280 7.97 -12.03 22.86
N ARG A 281 7.79 -12.49 21.61
CA ARG A 281 8.24 -13.81 21.12
C ARG A 281 7.75 -14.96 22.01
N LEU A 282 6.57 -14.80 22.60
CA LEU A 282 5.88 -15.83 23.38
C LEU A 282 4.85 -16.51 22.47
N PHE A 283 4.89 -17.83 22.44
CA PHE A 283 4.04 -18.65 21.58
C PHE A 283 3.20 -19.57 22.46
N ALA A 284 1.90 -19.60 22.20
CA ALA A 284 1.06 -20.62 22.82
C ALA A 284 1.31 -21.96 22.12
N ALA A 285 1.50 -23.01 22.90
CA ALA A 285 1.72 -24.36 22.40
C ALA A 285 0.76 -25.32 23.11
N PHE A 286 0.07 -26.11 22.30
CA PHE A 286 -0.96 -27.03 22.74
C PHE A 286 -0.73 -28.42 22.18
N GLY A 287 -1.15 -29.44 22.92
CA GLY A 287 -1.25 -30.80 22.47
C GLY A 287 -2.72 -31.22 22.43
N LEU A 288 -3.04 -32.13 21.50
CA LEU A 288 -4.38 -32.68 21.33
C LEU A 288 -4.32 -34.21 21.41
N GLY A 289 -5.39 -34.84 21.91
CA GLY A 289 -5.61 -36.29 21.75
C GLY A 289 -4.61 -37.19 22.48
N ALA A 290 -4.17 -36.82 23.69
CA ALA A 290 -3.22 -37.61 24.48
C ALA A 290 -3.77 -37.99 25.86
N LYS A 291 -3.24 -39.08 26.43
CA LYS A 291 -3.46 -39.43 27.84
C LYS A 291 -2.34 -38.84 28.70
N ILE A 292 -2.68 -37.92 29.59
CA ILE A 292 -1.68 -37.15 30.34
C ILE A 292 -1.55 -37.69 31.78
N PRO A 293 -0.31 -37.90 32.28
CA PRO A 293 -0.10 -38.19 33.70
C PRO A 293 -0.66 -37.08 34.61
N PRO A 294 -1.05 -37.39 35.86
CA PRO A 294 -0.97 -38.71 36.49
C PRO A 294 -2.20 -39.59 36.25
N THR A 295 -3.34 -39.02 35.81
CA THR A 295 -4.61 -39.74 35.72
C THR A 295 -4.74 -40.57 34.44
N PHE A 296 -3.95 -40.25 33.40
CA PHE A 296 -4.00 -40.89 32.07
C PHE A 296 -5.40 -40.88 31.44
N GLN A 297 -6.22 -39.91 31.84
CA GLN A 297 -7.46 -39.61 31.14
C GLN A 297 -7.13 -38.95 29.81
N GLU A 298 -7.95 -39.23 28.81
CA GLU A 298 -7.81 -38.64 27.49
C GLU A 298 -8.11 -37.15 27.57
N ALA A 299 -7.11 -36.34 27.20
CA ALA A 299 -7.21 -34.91 27.10
C ALA A 299 -7.37 -34.54 25.62
N HIS A 300 -8.48 -33.89 25.30
CA HIS A 300 -8.71 -33.36 23.97
C HIS A 300 -7.84 -32.13 23.67
N GLU A 301 -7.43 -31.39 24.71
CA GLU A 301 -6.52 -30.24 24.62
C GLU A 301 -5.71 -30.11 25.92
N PHE A 302 -4.43 -29.76 25.80
CA PHE A 302 -3.53 -29.48 26.92
C PHE A 302 -2.39 -28.54 26.51
N HIS A 303 -1.75 -27.88 27.48
CA HIS A 303 -0.57 -27.05 27.22
C HIS A 303 0.70 -27.90 27.09
N LEU A 304 1.56 -27.58 26.12
CA LEU A 304 2.89 -28.19 25.93
C LEU A 304 4.01 -27.47 26.70
#